data_AF-Q5M5X3-F1
#
_entry.id   AF-Q5M5X3-F1
#
_cell.length_a   1.000
_cell.length_b   1.000
_cell.length_c   1.000
_cell.angle_alpha   90.00
_cell.angle_beta   90.00
_cell.angle_gamma   90.00
#
_symmetry.space_group_name_H-M   'P 1'
#
loop_
_entity.id
_entity.type
_entity.pdbx_description
1 polymer ?
#
loop_
_entity_poly.entity_id
_entity_poly.type
_entity_poly.pdbx_seq_one_letter_code
_entity_poly.pdbx_strand_id
1 'polypeptide(L)'
;MQIKRGLYDHFSNQDSNLLWIYNYFKTVYNGGFYKLDNLIDKYNYVEDKYEKWLLIKAIINQDIRQNEKKKVEIFLELLKENNKGKYDYVNSYSYYLLHFYSVDKSILFLEDNLCISEFLESSVLDFSQSLVFKNYASLLPNNNMKKEIMKKCLEQTPQDTDLWKEWLKLYANQDEVKKISTDIFKCGYSDPTLIKQVKIDSGDTDVLVRMIILCSTNLNKDIALYLASFLNNKLLKNYMLLFIEMFDFSDILKGEINEICL
;
A
#
# COMPACT_ATOMS: atom_id res chain seq x y z
N MET A 1 -5.55 11.01 -3.92
CA MET A 1 -5.30 9.86 -3.03
C MET A 1 -5.43 8.59 -3.88
N GLN A 2 -4.34 7.83 -4.08
CA GLN A 2 -4.41 6.56 -4.82
C GLN A 2 -4.99 5.48 -3.89
N ILE A 3 -6.10 4.87 -4.29
CA ILE A 3 -6.77 3.83 -3.50
C ILE A 3 -6.02 2.51 -3.68
N LYS A 4 -5.29 2.06 -2.66
CA LYS A 4 -4.55 0.78 -2.61
C LYS A 4 -5.41 -0.39 -2.09
N ARG A 5 -6.66 -0.51 -2.56
CA ARG A 5 -7.58 -1.60 -2.17
C ARG A 5 -7.38 -2.82 -3.08
N GLY A 6 -7.50 -4.03 -2.54
CA GLY A 6 -7.59 -5.28 -3.32
C GLY A 6 -6.29 -6.06 -3.54
N LEU A 7 -5.11 -5.55 -3.17
CA LEU A 7 -3.84 -6.31 -3.29
C LEU A 7 -3.56 -7.25 -2.11
N TYR A 8 -4.34 -7.15 -1.02
CA TYR A 8 -4.23 -8.01 0.16
C TYR A 8 -5.16 -9.24 0.09
N ASP A 9 -5.93 -9.36 -1.00
CA ASP A 9 -6.83 -10.48 -1.26
C ASP A 9 -6.08 -11.68 -1.86
N HIS A 10 -6.63 -12.89 -1.74
CA HIS A 10 -5.99 -14.10 -2.23
C HIS A 10 -6.29 -14.32 -3.72
N PHE A 11 -5.24 -14.33 -4.54
CA PHE A 11 -5.32 -14.61 -5.97
C PHE A 11 -4.58 -15.91 -6.30
N SER A 12 -5.25 -16.82 -7.01
CA SER A 12 -4.64 -18.04 -7.54
C SER A 12 -4.35 -17.87 -9.03
N ASN A 13 -3.11 -18.09 -9.45
CA ASN A 13 -2.72 -18.02 -10.86
C ASN A 13 -3.40 -19.09 -11.74
N GLN A 14 -4.01 -20.12 -11.13
CA GLN A 14 -4.76 -21.15 -11.85
C GLN A 14 -6.18 -20.68 -12.20
N ASP A 15 -6.65 -19.61 -11.56
CA ASP A 15 -7.98 -19.05 -11.80
C ASP A 15 -7.88 -17.82 -12.71
N SER A 16 -8.37 -17.97 -13.93
CA SER A 16 -8.31 -16.90 -14.94
C SER A 16 -9.09 -15.64 -14.56
N ASN A 17 -10.14 -15.75 -13.73
CA ASN A 17 -10.93 -14.61 -13.30
C ASN A 17 -10.22 -13.85 -12.18
N LEU A 18 -9.72 -14.56 -11.16
CA LEU A 18 -8.94 -13.95 -10.08
C LEU A 18 -7.66 -13.30 -10.62
N LEU A 19 -6.96 -13.93 -11.56
CA LEU A 19 -5.79 -13.33 -12.20
C LEU A 19 -6.15 -12.05 -12.96
N TRP A 20 -7.29 -12.03 -13.66
CA TRP A 20 -7.78 -10.83 -14.34
C TRP A 20 -8.08 -9.69 -13.34
N ILE A 21 -8.75 -10.00 -12.23
CA ILE A 21 -9.08 -9.04 -11.18
C ILE A 21 -7.80 -8.50 -10.51
N TYR A 22 -6.83 -9.37 -10.23
CA TYR A 22 -5.51 -8.97 -9.73
C TYR A 22 -4.82 -8.00 -10.67
N ASN A 23 -4.78 -8.31 -11.97
CA ASN A 23 -4.18 -7.46 -12.98
C ASN A 23 -4.85 -6.09 -13.03
N TYR A 24 -6.18 -6.03 -12.90
CA TYR A 24 -6.89 -4.76 -12.74
C TYR A 24 -6.38 -3.96 -11.53
N PHE A 25 -6.34 -4.56 -10.33
CA PHE A 25 -5.89 -3.88 -9.12
C PHE A 25 -4.44 -3.41 -9.24
N LYS A 26 -3.56 -4.22 -9.84
CA LYS A 26 -2.17 -3.88 -10.13
C LYS A 26 -2.06 -2.69 -11.10
N THR A 27 -2.81 -2.70 -12.20
CA THR A 27 -2.85 -1.57 -13.16
C THR A 27 -3.30 -0.29 -12.47
N VAL A 28 -4.36 -0.35 -11.68
CA VAL A 28 -4.89 0.78 -10.93
C VAL A 28 -3.90 1.30 -9.88
N TYR A 29 -3.19 0.39 -9.19
CA TYR A 29 -2.13 0.73 -8.24
C TYR A 29 -1.00 1.51 -8.92
N ASN A 30 -0.62 1.12 -10.13
CA ASN A 30 0.38 1.79 -10.95
C ASN A 30 -0.12 3.06 -11.66
N GLY A 31 -1.31 3.56 -11.31
CA GLY A 31 -1.87 4.80 -11.89
C GLY A 31 -2.49 4.63 -13.27
N GLY A 32 -2.65 3.39 -13.75
CA GLY A 32 -3.35 3.09 -15.00
C GLY A 32 -4.86 3.34 -14.89
N PHE A 33 -5.47 3.60 -16.06
CA PHE A 33 -6.92 3.75 -16.19
C PHE A 33 -7.56 2.46 -16.71
N TYR A 34 -8.72 2.10 -16.15
CA TYR A 34 -9.52 0.98 -16.62
C TYR A 34 -10.95 1.46 -16.89
N LYS A 35 -11.54 1.04 -18.01
CA LYS A 35 -12.93 1.40 -18.32
C LYS A 35 -13.87 0.72 -17.34
N LEU A 36 -14.86 1.46 -16.87
CA LEU A 36 -15.86 0.95 -15.93
C LEU A 36 -16.69 -0.19 -16.54
N ASP A 37 -17.09 -0.05 -17.80
CA ASP A 37 -17.91 -1.07 -18.49
C ASP A 37 -17.23 -2.44 -18.50
N ASN A 38 -15.90 -2.49 -18.66
CA ASN A 38 -15.15 -3.75 -18.59
C ASN A 38 -15.29 -4.44 -17.22
N LEU A 39 -15.36 -3.68 -16.12
CA LEU A 39 -15.57 -4.25 -14.78
C LEU A 39 -16.99 -4.77 -14.62
N ILE A 40 -17.98 -4.03 -15.12
CA ILE A 40 -19.39 -4.41 -15.07
C ILE A 40 -19.64 -5.66 -15.92
N ASP A 41 -19.09 -5.71 -17.13
CA ASP A 41 -19.17 -6.89 -18.01
C ASP A 41 -18.55 -8.12 -17.33
N LYS A 42 -17.39 -7.95 -16.68
CA LYS A 42 -16.75 -9.04 -15.93
C LYS A 42 -17.62 -9.47 -14.74
N TYR A 43 -18.21 -8.54 -14.00
CA TYR A 43 -19.13 -8.82 -12.88
C TYR A 43 -20.34 -9.63 -13.32
N ASN A 44 -20.91 -9.32 -14.48
CA ASN A 44 -22.06 -10.03 -15.04
C ASN A 44 -21.70 -11.44 -15.53
N TYR A 45 -20.46 -11.65 -15.97
CA TYR A 45 -19.97 -12.95 -16.45
C TYR A 45 -19.61 -13.93 -15.32
N VAL A 46 -19.04 -13.42 -14.24
CA VAL A 46 -18.58 -14.24 -13.11
C VAL A 46 -19.76 -14.78 -12.33
N GLU A 47 -19.71 -16.05 -11.92
CA GLU A 47 -20.71 -16.65 -11.03
C GLU A 47 -20.25 -16.73 -9.57
N ASP A 48 -18.94 -16.88 -9.34
CA ASP A 48 -18.38 -17.06 -8.01
C ASP A 48 -18.64 -15.86 -7.09
N LYS A 49 -19.07 -16.15 -5.86
CA LYS A 49 -19.46 -15.11 -4.89
C LYS A 49 -18.27 -14.29 -4.39
N TYR A 50 -17.09 -14.89 -4.26
CA TYR A 50 -15.88 -14.17 -3.86
C TYR A 50 -15.42 -13.21 -4.95
N GLU A 51 -15.34 -13.70 -6.19
CA GLU A 51 -14.97 -12.89 -7.35
C GLU A 51 -15.97 -11.76 -7.58
N LYS A 52 -17.28 -12.01 -7.45
CA LYS A 52 -18.30 -10.94 -7.48
C LYS A 52 -18.07 -9.90 -6.41
N TRP A 53 -17.80 -10.31 -5.18
CA TRP A 53 -17.51 -9.39 -4.08
C TRP A 53 -16.26 -8.53 -4.35
N LEU A 54 -15.19 -9.10 -4.92
CA LEU A 54 -14.00 -8.35 -5.35
C LEU A 54 -14.34 -7.34 -6.45
N LEU A 55 -15.14 -7.75 -7.44
CA LEU A 55 -15.55 -6.90 -8.56
C LEU A 55 -16.47 -5.77 -8.10
N ILE A 56 -17.40 -6.01 -7.16
CA ILE A 56 -18.22 -4.95 -6.56
C ILE A 56 -17.34 -3.88 -5.92
N LYS A 57 -16.32 -4.28 -5.14
CA LYS A 57 -15.35 -3.35 -4.52
C LYS A 57 -14.56 -2.57 -5.58
N ALA A 58 -14.13 -3.22 -6.66
CA ALA A 58 -13.44 -2.59 -7.78
C ALA A 58 -14.32 -1.55 -8.50
N ILE A 59 -15.56 -1.93 -8.80
CA ILE A 59 -16.56 -1.08 -9.47
C ILE A 59 -16.84 0.18 -8.63
N ILE A 60 -17.13 0.03 -7.34
CA ILE A 60 -17.33 1.18 -6.43
C ILE A 60 -16.14 2.15 -6.48
N ASN A 61 -14.91 1.64 -6.40
CA ASN A 61 -13.72 2.49 -6.43
C ASN A 61 -13.56 3.21 -7.77
N GLN A 62 -13.86 2.54 -8.89
CA GLN A 62 -13.75 3.12 -10.22
C GLN A 62 -14.87 4.13 -10.50
N ASP A 63 -16.10 3.84 -10.07
CA ASP A 63 -17.25 4.73 -10.14
C ASP A 63 -17.01 6.03 -9.37
N ILE A 64 -16.46 5.95 -8.15
CA ILE A 64 -16.09 7.15 -7.37
C ILE A 64 -15.07 8.00 -8.13
N ARG A 65 -14.05 7.38 -8.73
CA ARG A 65 -13.04 8.10 -9.54
C ARG A 65 -13.64 8.75 -10.79
N GLN A 66 -14.67 8.15 -11.37
CA GLN A 66 -15.41 8.67 -12.52
C GLN A 66 -16.57 9.59 -12.13
N ASN A 67 -16.75 9.84 -10.82
CA ASN A 67 -17.81 10.68 -10.28
C ASN A 67 -19.25 10.16 -10.58
N GLU A 68 -19.42 8.85 -10.72
CA GLU A 68 -20.67 8.17 -11.08
C GLU A 68 -21.54 7.84 -9.86
N LYS A 69 -22.03 8.86 -9.17
CA LYS A 69 -22.73 8.74 -7.87
C LYS A 69 -23.80 7.63 -7.81
N LYS A 70 -24.70 7.58 -8.80
CA LYS A 70 -25.82 6.63 -8.83
C LYS A 70 -25.36 5.18 -8.98
N LYS A 71 -24.28 4.94 -9.74
CA LYS A 71 -23.71 3.60 -9.89
C LYS A 71 -23.08 3.13 -8.58
N VAL A 72 -22.38 4.03 -7.88
CA VAL A 72 -21.85 3.74 -6.54
C VAL A 72 -22.96 3.30 -5.59
N GLU A 73 -24.10 4.00 -5.57
CA GLU A 73 -25.25 3.64 -4.72
C GLU A 73 -25.76 2.23 -5.02
N ILE A 74 -25.91 1.87 -6.30
CA ILE A 74 -26.34 0.53 -6.73
C ILE A 74 -25.35 -0.54 -6.22
N PHE A 75 -24.05 -0.32 -6.43
CA PHE A 75 -23.04 -1.31 -6.05
C PHE A 75 -22.79 -1.35 -4.53
N LEU A 76 -23.08 -0.28 -3.79
CA LEU A 76 -23.07 -0.30 -2.32
C LEU A 76 -24.17 -1.20 -1.75
N GLU A 77 -25.37 -1.19 -2.32
CA GLU A 77 -26.43 -2.13 -1.93
C GLU A 77 -26.04 -3.58 -2.26
N LEU A 78 -25.48 -3.81 -3.46
CA LEU A 78 -24.97 -5.13 -3.83
C LEU A 78 -23.84 -5.60 -2.90
N LEU A 79 -22.96 -4.69 -2.46
CA LEU A 79 -21.89 -5.01 -1.51
C LEU A 79 -22.47 -5.43 -0.15
N LYS A 80 -23.53 -4.75 0.30
CA LYS A 80 -24.23 -5.05 1.55
C LYS A 80 -24.90 -6.43 1.50
N GLU A 81 -25.50 -6.79 0.37
CA GLU A 81 -26.11 -8.11 0.13
C GLU A 81 -25.07 -9.24 0.01
N ASN A 82 -23.95 -8.97 -0.66
CA ASN A 82 -22.87 -9.94 -0.89
C ASN A 82 -21.78 -9.91 0.19
N ASN A 83 -22.06 -9.27 1.32
CA ASN A 83 -21.03 -8.89 2.26
C ASN A 83 -20.32 -10.12 2.88
N LYS A 84 -18.98 -10.10 2.83
CA LYS A 84 -18.12 -11.08 3.52
C LYS A 84 -17.61 -10.57 4.89
N GLY A 85 -17.81 -9.29 5.22
CA GLY A 85 -17.42 -8.73 6.51
C GLY A 85 -17.92 -7.30 6.72
N LYS A 86 -18.40 -6.95 7.93
CA LYS A 86 -19.00 -5.64 8.22
C LYS A 86 -18.13 -4.45 7.76
N TYR A 87 -16.81 -4.58 7.86
CA TYR A 87 -15.86 -3.52 7.55
C TYR A 87 -15.75 -3.17 6.06
N ASP A 88 -15.98 -4.09 5.12
CA ASP A 88 -15.89 -3.76 3.69
C ASP A 88 -16.96 -2.75 3.25
N TYR A 89 -18.20 -2.96 3.72
CA TYR A 89 -19.29 -2.02 3.49
C TYR A 89 -19.00 -0.68 4.16
N VAL A 90 -18.61 -0.69 5.45
CA VAL A 90 -18.30 0.56 6.19
C VAL A 90 -17.19 1.34 5.49
N ASN A 91 -16.13 0.67 5.02
CA ASN A 91 -15.05 1.29 4.26
C ASN A 91 -15.51 1.94 2.95
N SER A 92 -16.41 1.25 2.23
CA SER A 92 -16.85 1.69 0.91
C SER A 92 -17.86 2.83 1.03
N TYR A 93 -18.79 2.73 1.98
CA TYR A 93 -19.81 3.73 2.24
C TYR A 93 -19.23 5.02 2.84
N SER A 94 -18.30 4.92 3.80
CA SER A 94 -17.58 6.10 4.31
C SER A 94 -16.83 6.84 3.21
N TYR A 95 -16.18 6.12 2.30
CA TYR A 95 -15.48 6.74 1.16
C TYR A 95 -16.45 7.41 0.17
N TYR A 96 -17.63 6.81 -0.06
CA TYR A 96 -18.72 7.44 -0.82
C TYR A 96 -19.20 8.75 -0.18
N LEU A 97 -19.39 8.75 1.15
CA LEU A 97 -19.76 9.96 1.91
C LEU A 97 -18.67 11.04 1.81
N LEU A 98 -17.41 10.64 1.97
CA LEU A 98 -16.26 11.53 1.88
C LEU A 98 -16.18 12.23 0.51
N HIS A 99 -16.39 11.48 -0.58
CA HIS A 99 -16.25 12.01 -1.94
C HIS A 99 -17.45 12.83 -2.42
N PHE A 100 -18.68 12.35 -2.21
CA PHE A 100 -19.89 13.00 -2.75
C PHE A 100 -20.62 13.92 -1.78
N TYR A 101 -20.21 13.95 -0.51
CA TYR A 101 -20.86 14.78 0.50
C TYR A 101 -19.85 15.63 1.27
N SER A 102 -19.29 15.11 2.37
CA SER A 102 -18.36 15.87 3.20
C SER A 102 -17.53 14.96 4.11
N VAL A 103 -16.40 15.52 4.56
CA VAL A 103 -15.55 14.92 5.60
C VAL A 103 -16.36 14.63 6.86
N ASP A 104 -17.13 15.61 7.36
CA ASP A 104 -17.92 15.47 8.60
C ASP A 104 -18.94 14.34 8.52
N LYS A 105 -19.62 14.19 7.38
CA LYS A 105 -20.58 13.07 7.18
C LYS A 105 -19.89 11.72 7.19
N SER A 106 -18.69 11.64 6.60
CA SER A 106 -17.89 10.42 6.67
C SER A 106 -17.44 10.11 8.10
N ILE A 107 -17.02 11.13 8.86
CA ILE A 107 -16.60 10.97 10.26
C ILE A 107 -17.76 10.48 11.11
N LEU A 108 -18.92 11.14 11.07
CA LEU A 108 -20.11 10.74 11.85
C LEU A 108 -20.51 9.30 11.56
N PHE A 109 -20.56 8.93 10.27
CA PHE A 109 -20.87 7.54 9.89
C PHE A 109 -19.85 6.54 10.44
N LEU A 110 -18.55 6.86 10.41
CA LEU A 110 -17.51 5.99 10.96
C LEU A 110 -17.64 5.87 12.48
N GLU A 111 -17.91 6.96 13.19
CA GLU A 111 -18.13 6.97 14.64
C GLU A 111 -19.33 6.12 15.05
N ASP A 112 -20.41 6.15 14.29
CA ASP A 112 -21.60 5.32 14.54
C ASP A 112 -21.36 3.81 14.30
N ASN A 113 -20.34 3.45 13.52
CA ASN A 113 -20.10 2.07 13.08
C ASN A 113 -18.80 1.44 13.63
N LEU A 114 -17.94 2.22 14.28
CA LEU A 114 -16.65 1.77 14.79
C LEU A 114 -16.62 1.81 16.32
N CYS A 115 -16.22 0.69 16.91
CA CYS A 115 -15.95 0.61 18.35
C CYS A 115 -14.43 0.76 18.57
N ILE A 116 -13.98 1.96 18.93
CA ILE A 116 -12.55 2.26 19.08
C ILE A 116 -11.92 1.45 20.23
N SER A 117 -12.59 1.35 21.38
CA SER A 117 -12.09 0.59 22.53
C SER A 117 -11.87 -0.88 22.19
N GLU A 118 -12.86 -1.51 21.56
CA GLU A 118 -12.77 -2.90 21.08
C GLU A 118 -11.59 -3.08 20.11
N PHE A 119 -11.39 -2.15 19.19
CA PHE A 119 -10.28 -2.22 18.24
C PHE A 119 -8.91 -2.12 18.93
N LEU A 120 -8.73 -1.16 19.84
CA LEU A 120 -7.46 -0.95 20.53
C LEU A 120 -7.09 -2.14 21.43
N GLU A 121 -8.09 -2.75 22.06
CA GLU A 121 -7.92 -3.90 22.96
C GLU A 121 -7.83 -5.24 22.23
N SER A 122 -8.29 -5.32 20.97
CA SER A 122 -8.33 -6.57 20.20
C SER A 122 -6.94 -7.18 20.00
N SER A 123 -6.79 -8.46 20.30
CA SER A 123 -5.64 -9.28 19.93
C SER A 123 -5.82 -9.98 18.58
N VAL A 124 -7.02 -9.92 17.99
CA VAL A 124 -7.35 -10.56 16.73
C VAL A 124 -6.91 -9.66 15.57
N LEU A 125 -6.16 -10.25 14.63
CA LEU A 125 -5.72 -9.60 13.41
C LEU A 125 -6.88 -9.59 12.39
N ASP A 126 -7.39 -8.40 12.07
CA ASP A 126 -8.38 -8.20 11.00
C ASP A 126 -7.94 -7.06 10.09
N PHE A 127 -7.46 -7.40 8.89
CA PHE A 127 -6.97 -6.42 7.92
C PHE A 127 -8.07 -5.49 7.39
N SER A 128 -9.31 -5.98 7.29
CA SER A 128 -10.45 -5.15 6.85
C SER A 128 -10.81 -4.14 7.93
N GLN A 129 -10.79 -4.55 9.21
CA GLN A 129 -10.94 -3.65 10.35
C GLN A 129 -9.82 -2.60 10.38
N SER A 130 -8.55 -3.02 10.35
CA SER A 130 -7.37 -2.13 10.35
C SER A 130 -7.46 -1.08 9.23
N LEU A 131 -7.86 -1.49 8.03
CA LEU A 131 -8.00 -0.58 6.89
C LEU A 131 -9.04 0.53 7.14
N VAL A 132 -10.18 0.19 7.74
CA VAL A 132 -11.23 1.18 8.05
C VAL A 132 -10.77 2.13 9.16
N PHE A 133 -10.14 1.61 10.20
CA PHE A 133 -9.59 2.44 11.29
C PHE A 133 -8.46 3.35 10.81
N LYS A 134 -7.60 2.88 9.91
CA LYS A 134 -6.60 3.72 9.24
C LYS A 134 -7.25 4.88 8.49
N ASN A 135 -8.29 4.59 7.70
CA ASN A 135 -9.01 5.63 6.95
C ASN A 135 -9.69 6.62 7.89
N TYR A 136 -10.31 6.15 8.98
CA TYR A 136 -10.86 7.01 10.01
C TYR A 136 -9.80 7.92 10.65
N ALA A 137 -8.65 7.36 11.06
CA ALA A 137 -7.54 8.12 11.63
C ALA A 137 -6.99 9.19 10.69
N SER A 138 -7.04 8.97 9.37
CA SER A 138 -6.64 9.98 8.36
C SER A 138 -7.56 11.21 8.35
N LEU A 139 -8.81 11.07 8.80
CA LEU A 139 -9.81 12.15 8.87
C LEU A 139 -9.79 12.88 10.22
N LEU A 140 -9.22 12.27 11.26
CA LEU A 140 -9.16 12.86 12.59
C LEU A 140 -8.13 14.00 12.69
N PRO A 141 -8.37 15.01 13.55
CA PRO A 141 -7.34 15.98 13.91
C PRO A 141 -6.17 15.29 14.61
N ASN A 142 -5.00 15.94 14.61
CA ASN A 142 -3.81 15.38 15.25
C ASN A 142 -3.94 15.40 16.78
N ASN A 143 -4.44 14.31 17.36
CA ASN A 143 -4.68 14.13 18.78
C ASN A 143 -4.23 12.73 19.25
N ASN A 144 -4.36 12.46 20.56
CA ASN A 144 -3.96 11.16 21.13
C ASN A 144 -4.73 9.99 20.53
N MET A 145 -6.01 10.18 20.20
CA MET A 145 -6.84 9.12 19.60
C MET A 145 -6.29 8.70 18.23
N LYS A 146 -5.97 9.68 17.37
CA LYS A 146 -5.34 9.42 16.07
C LYS A 146 -4.04 8.63 16.24
N LYS A 147 -3.20 9.03 17.19
CA LYS A 147 -1.93 8.36 17.47
C LYS A 147 -2.12 6.89 17.86
N GLU A 148 -3.02 6.59 18.79
CA GLU A 148 -3.28 5.22 19.26
C GLU A 148 -3.89 4.35 18.17
N ILE A 149 -4.86 4.87 17.41
CA ILE A 149 -5.46 4.14 16.27
C ILE A 149 -4.39 3.82 15.22
N MET A 150 -3.58 4.80 14.82
CA MET A 150 -2.51 4.59 13.83
C MET A 150 -1.48 3.57 14.33
N LYS A 151 -1.09 3.64 15.61
CA LYS A 151 -0.16 2.68 16.20
C LYS A 151 -0.73 1.26 16.17
N LYS A 152 -2.01 1.09 16.56
CA LYS A 152 -2.69 -0.21 16.51
C LYS A 152 -2.77 -0.75 15.07
N CYS A 153 -3.07 0.12 14.11
CA CYS A 153 -3.07 -0.25 12.69
C CYS A 153 -1.68 -0.72 12.24
N LEU A 154 -0.59 -0.07 12.67
CA LEU A 154 0.79 -0.49 12.36
C LEU A 154 1.18 -1.82 13.01
N GLU A 155 0.67 -2.11 14.20
CA GLU A 155 0.85 -3.42 14.85
C GLU A 155 0.16 -4.54 14.05
N GLN A 156 -1.02 -4.28 13.48
CA GLN A 156 -1.76 -5.25 12.67
C GLN A 156 -1.29 -5.33 11.22
N THR A 157 -0.83 -4.22 10.63
CA THR A 157 -0.35 -4.16 9.23
C THR A 157 1.02 -3.51 9.17
N PRO A 158 2.09 -4.16 9.70
CA PRO A 158 3.44 -3.59 9.71
C PRO A 158 4.01 -3.35 8.31
N GLN A 159 3.44 -3.99 7.28
CA GLN A 159 3.77 -3.77 5.88
C GLN A 159 3.17 -2.49 5.27
N ASP A 160 2.30 -1.76 5.98
CA ASP A 160 1.70 -0.52 5.47
C ASP A 160 2.66 0.66 5.58
N THR A 161 3.45 0.84 4.53
CA THR A 161 4.54 1.81 4.50
C THR A 161 4.08 3.25 4.34
N ASP A 162 2.89 3.47 3.77
CA ASP A 162 2.30 4.81 3.75
C ASP A 162 1.86 5.23 5.15
N LEU A 163 1.31 4.29 5.92
CA LEU A 163 0.97 4.54 7.32
C LEU A 163 2.23 4.80 8.16
N TRP A 164 3.31 4.05 7.94
CA TRP A 164 4.60 4.33 8.60
C TRP A 164 5.10 5.73 8.28
N LYS A 165 5.08 6.15 7.00
CA LYS A 165 5.51 7.50 6.60
C LYS A 165 4.69 8.59 7.30
N GLU A 166 3.37 8.42 7.40
CA GLU A 166 2.52 9.38 8.10
C GLU A 166 2.79 9.39 9.62
N TRP A 167 2.90 8.22 10.24
CA TRP A 167 3.16 8.11 11.68
C TRP A 167 4.52 8.71 12.07
N LEU A 168 5.55 8.40 11.30
CA LEU A 168 6.90 8.96 11.50
C LEU A 168 6.90 10.48 11.40
N LYS A 169 6.17 11.04 10.43
CA LYS A 169 6.06 12.49 10.25
C LYS A 169 5.35 13.18 11.41
N LEU A 170 4.34 12.55 12.00
CA LEU A 170 3.48 13.17 13.02
C LEU A 170 3.98 12.97 14.44
N TYR A 171 4.62 11.83 14.75
CA TYR A 171 4.82 11.39 16.13
C TYR A 171 6.25 10.99 16.48
N ALA A 172 7.09 10.68 15.50
CA ALA A 172 8.44 10.19 15.76
C ALA A 172 9.45 11.33 15.88
N ASN A 173 10.41 11.18 16.79
CA ASN A 173 11.60 12.01 16.82
C ASN A 173 12.64 11.54 15.77
N GLN A 174 13.71 12.31 15.56
CA GLN A 174 14.71 11.99 14.52
C GLN A 174 15.40 10.63 14.69
N ASP A 175 15.62 10.19 15.93
CA ASP A 175 16.27 8.90 16.19
C ASP A 175 15.31 7.74 15.92
N GLU A 176 14.05 7.89 16.28
CA GLU A 176 12.98 6.94 15.92
C GLU A 176 12.80 6.85 14.40
N VAL A 177 12.79 7.99 13.70
CA VAL A 177 12.71 8.04 12.23
C VAL A 177 13.84 7.23 11.60
N LYS A 178 15.08 7.44 12.02
CA LYS A 178 16.25 6.70 11.50
C LYS A 178 16.15 5.22 11.77
N LYS A 179 15.84 4.85 13.02
CA LYS A 179 15.74 3.44 13.44
C LYS A 179 14.66 2.71 12.64
N ILE A 180 13.43 3.21 12.67
CA ILE A 180 12.29 2.56 12.00
C ILE A 180 12.50 2.53 10.48
N SER A 181 13.01 3.59 9.87
CA SER A 181 13.31 3.59 8.42
C SER A 181 14.36 2.54 8.05
N THR A 182 15.37 2.38 8.90
CA THR A 182 16.41 1.34 8.72
C THR A 182 15.83 -0.06 8.89
N ASP A 183 14.97 -0.29 9.89
CA ASP A 183 14.31 -1.57 10.13
C ASP A 183 13.38 -1.94 8.95
N ILE A 184 12.56 -1.01 8.47
CA ILE A 184 11.71 -1.21 7.27
C ILE A 184 12.56 -1.56 6.05
N PHE A 185 13.70 -0.88 5.88
CA PHE A 185 14.61 -1.15 4.77
C PHE A 185 15.29 -2.52 4.89
N LYS A 186 15.69 -2.93 6.11
CA LYS A 186 16.24 -4.27 6.39
C LYS A 186 15.23 -5.38 6.07
N CYS A 187 13.94 -5.13 6.26
CA CYS A 187 12.86 -6.07 5.93
C CYS A 187 12.58 -6.23 4.42
N GLY A 188 13.35 -5.59 3.54
CA GLY A 188 13.16 -5.76 2.10
C GLY A 188 12.22 -4.75 1.45
N TYR A 189 11.74 -3.73 2.17
CA TYR A 189 10.98 -2.65 1.56
C TYR A 189 11.89 -1.48 1.15
N SER A 190 11.57 -0.81 0.04
CA SER A 190 12.35 0.31 -0.48
C SER A 190 11.42 1.41 -0.95
N ASP A 191 11.39 2.53 -0.24
CA ASP A 191 10.68 3.75 -0.62
C ASP A 191 11.65 4.94 -0.59
N PRO A 192 11.70 5.78 -1.65
CA PRO A 192 12.66 6.89 -1.74
C PRO A 192 12.64 7.87 -0.56
N THR A 193 11.51 8.02 0.13
CA THR A 193 11.35 8.93 1.27
C THR A 193 11.98 8.33 2.53
N LEU A 194 11.78 7.02 2.76
CA LEU A 194 12.35 6.29 3.89
C LEU A 194 13.86 6.05 3.71
N ILE A 195 14.30 5.76 2.47
CA ILE A 195 15.71 5.51 2.15
C ILE A 195 16.62 6.67 2.59
N LYS A 196 16.17 7.92 2.42
CA LYS A 196 16.91 9.11 2.83
C LYS A 196 17.19 9.20 4.34
N GLN A 197 16.46 8.41 5.14
CA GLN A 197 16.56 8.37 6.59
C GLN A 197 17.32 7.14 7.09
N VAL A 198 17.67 6.19 6.21
CA VAL A 198 18.35 4.95 6.58
C VAL A 198 19.77 5.27 7.08
N LYS A 199 20.11 4.67 8.22
CA LYS A 199 21.46 4.70 8.78
C LYS A 199 22.12 3.35 8.51
N ILE A 200 23.30 3.38 7.92
CA ILE A 200 24.11 2.18 7.68
C ILE A 200 25.19 2.12 8.76
N ASP A 201 25.07 1.17 9.67
CA ASP A 201 26.06 0.97 10.73
C ASP A 201 27.18 0.01 10.28
N SER A 202 28.32 0.08 10.97
CA SER A 202 29.45 -0.83 10.72
C SER A 202 29.03 -2.28 10.97
N GLY A 203 28.97 -3.08 9.90
CA GLY A 203 28.52 -4.48 9.95
C GLY A 203 27.26 -4.75 9.13
N ASP A 204 26.52 -3.71 8.72
CA ASP A 204 25.32 -3.83 7.90
C ASP A 204 25.65 -4.01 6.39
N THR A 205 26.44 -5.04 6.07
CA THR A 205 26.91 -5.29 4.70
C THR A 205 25.75 -5.48 3.72
N ASP A 206 24.70 -6.20 4.11
CA ASP A 206 23.53 -6.45 3.27
C ASP A 206 22.75 -5.17 2.95
N VAL A 207 22.59 -4.29 3.95
CA VAL A 207 21.96 -2.97 3.78
C VAL A 207 22.79 -2.11 2.84
N LEU A 208 24.12 -2.12 3.01
CA LEU A 208 25.03 -1.37 2.16
C LEU A 208 24.98 -1.86 0.70
N VAL A 209 25.03 -3.17 0.47
CA VAL A 209 24.88 -3.77 -0.87
C VAL A 209 23.55 -3.38 -1.49
N ARG A 210 22.47 -3.49 -0.73
CA ARG A 210 21.13 -3.12 -1.22
C ARG A 210 21.04 -1.64 -1.59
N MET A 211 21.63 -0.75 -0.79
CA MET A 211 21.69 0.67 -1.08
C MET A 211 22.49 0.95 -2.36
N ILE A 212 23.63 0.28 -2.55
CA ILE A 212 24.44 0.38 -3.77
C ILE A 212 23.61 -0.01 -5.00
N ILE A 213 22.88 -1.13 -4.95
CA ILE A 213 22.03 -1.59 -6.06
C ILE A 213 20.96 -0.54 -6.38
N LEU A 214 20.26 -0.02 -5.37
CA LEU A 214 19.20 0.98 -5.57
C LEU A 214 19.74 2.33 -6.08
N CYS A 215 20.97 2.69 -5.72
CA CYS A 215 21.66 3.88 -6.23
C CYS A 215 22.33 3.65 -7.58
N SER A 216 22.36 2.43 -8.11
CA SER A 216 22.98 2.11 -9.40
C SER A 216 22.13 2.58 -10.58
N THR A 217 21.87 3.88 -10.65
CA THR A 217 21.14 4.54 -11.73
C THR A 217 22.02 5.59 -12.39
N ASN A 218 21.70 5.98 -13.63
CA ASN A 218 22.45 7.04 -14.33
C ASN A 218 22.57 8.35 -13.53
N LEU A 219 21.58 8.67 -12.70
CA LEU A 219 21.57 9.89 -11.88
C LEU A 219 22.32 9.74 -10.55
N ASN A 220 22.44 8.53 -10.01
CA ASN A 220 22.98 8.28 -8.66
C ASN A 220 24.26 7.43 -8.66
N LYS A 221 24.85 7.17 -9.83
CA LYS A 221 26.03 6.31 -10.00
C LYS A 221 27.19 6.69 -9.07
N ASP A 222 27.47 7.98 -8.92
CA ASP A 222 28.52 8.47 -8.02
C ASP A 222 28.25 8.12 -6.55
N ILE A 223 26.98 8.14 -6.13
CA ILE A 223 26.58 7.72 -4.78
C ILE A 223 26.80 6.21 -4.63
N ALA A 224 26.45 5.41 -5.64
CA ALA A 224 26.68 3.97 -5.62
C ALA A 224 28.18 3.64 -5.51
N LEU A 225 29.03 4.33 -6.27
CA LEU A 225 30.49 4.19 -6.21
C LEU A 225 31.05 4.60 -4.84
N TYR A 226 30.55 5.72 -4.29
CA TYR A 226 30.91 6.15 -2.95
C TYR A 226 30.54 5.11 -1.89
N LEU A 227 29.33 4.57 -1.94
CA LEU A 227 28.86 3.53 -1.03
C LEU A 227 29.68 2.23 -1.16
N ALA A 228 30.04 1.82 -2.38
CA ALA A 228 30.89 0.66 -2.62
C ALA A 228 32.29 0.79 -2.01
N SER A 229 32.76 2.02 -1.74
CA SER A 229 34.04 2.25 -1.07
C SER A 229 34.09 1.72 0.36
N PHE A 230 32.93 1.61 1.03
CA PHE A 230 32.78 1.11 2.40
C PHE A 230 32.67 -0.43 2.50
N LEU A 231 32.68 -1.15 1.37
CA LEU A 231 32.70 -2.61 1.38
C LEU A 231 34.09 -3.13 1.75
N ASN A 232 34.17 -3.80 2.90
CA ASN A 232 35.42 -4.38 3.41
C ASN A 232 35.85 -5.64 2.62
N ASN A 233 34.91 -6.40 2.06
CA ASN A 233 35.21 -7.60 1.29
C ASN A 233 35.61 -7.23 -0.15
N LYS A 234 36.88 -7.48 -0.52
CA LYS A 234 37.44 -7.14 -1.84
C LYS A 234 36.70 -7.81 -3.00
N LEU A 235 36.31 -9.08 -2.86
CA LEU A 235 35.60 -9.81 -3.91
C LEU A 235 34.21 -9.22 -4.14
N LEU A 236 33.44 -9.01 -3.06
CA LEU A 236 32.13 -8.37 -3.10
C LEU A 236 32.21 -6.96 -3.69
N LYS A 237 33.20 -6.17 -3.27
CA LYS A 237 33.43 -4.83 -3.80
C LYS A 237 33.64 -4.85 -5.31
N ASN A 238 34.47 -5.74 -5.83
CA ASN A 238 34.70 -5.86 -7.27
C ASN A 238 33.41 -6.23 -8.02
N TYR A 239 32.61 -7.17 -7.49
CA TYR A 239 31.31 -7.51 -8.08
C TYR A 239 30.34 -6.32 -8.09
N MET A 240 30.29 -5.55 -6.99
CA MET A 240 29.43 -4.37 -6.94
C MET A 240 29.88 -3.27 -7.89
N LEU A 241 31.19 -3.06 -8.07
CA LEU A 241 31.70 -2.11 -9.06
C LEU A 241 31.33 -2.52 -10.49
N LEU A 242 31.48 -3.81 -10.84
CA LEU A 242 31.02 -4.35 -12.12
C LEU A 242 29.51 -4.16 -12.30
N PHE A 243 28.72 -4.42 -11.25
CA PHE A 243 27.28 -4.22 -11.28
C PHE A 243 26.92 -2.75 -11.60
N ILE A 244 27.57 -1.80 -10.93
CA ILE A 244 27.37 -0.35 -11.14
C ILE A 244 27.76 0.08 -12.56
N GLU A 245 28.75 -0.57 -13.16
CA GLU A 245 29.18 -0.28 -14.53
C GLU A 245 28.21 -0.84 -15.57
N MET A 246 27.69 -2.05 -15.35
CA MET A 246 26.93 -2.81 -16.33
C MET A 246 25.42 -2.60 -16.26
N PHE A 247 24.86 -2.21 -15.10
CA PHE A 247 23.42 -2.14 -14.88
C PHE A 247 22.94 -0.73 -14.53
N ASP A 248 21.91 -0.28 -15.23
CA ASP A 248 21.11 0.89 -14.86
C ASP A 248 19.79 0.42 -14.23
N PHE A 249 19.65 0.62 -12.92
CA PHE A 249 18.49 0.21 -12.15
C PHE A 249 17.28 1.15 -12.34
N SER A 250 17.41 2.20 -13.15
CA SER A 250 16.34 3.17 -13.42
C SER A 250 15.06 2.50 -13.91
N ASP A 251 15.17 1.53 -14.81
CA ASP A 251 14.01 0.87 -15.43
C ASP A 251 13.31 -0.09 -14.46
N ILE A 252 14.07 -0.71 -13.54
CA ILE A 252 13.53 -1.53 -12.45
C ILE A 252 12.71 -0.64 -11.49
N LEU A 253 13.26 0.53 -11.13
CA LEU A 253 12.64 1.46 -10.19
C LEU A 253 11.37 2.13 -10.75
N LYS A 254 11.30 2.32 -12.07
CA LYS A 254 10.10 2.80 -12.76
C LYS A 254 9.06 1.70 -12.99
N GLY A 255 9.41 0.44 -12.76
CA GLY A 255 8.54 -0.71 -13.07
C GLY A 255 8.33 -0.92 -14.57
N GLU A 256 9.27 -0.47 -15.41
CA GLU A 256 9.20 -0.55 -16.88
C GLU A 256 9.78 -1.87 -17.43
N ILE A 257 10.36 -2.72 -16.58
CA ILE A 257 10.87 -4.04 -16.97
C ILE A 257 9.74 -5.04 -17.10
N ASN A 258 9.41 -5.39 -18.35
CA ASN A 258 8.41 -6.41 -18.67
C ASN A 258 8.95 -7.84 -18.55
N GLU A 259 10.27 -8.05 -18.62
CA GLU A 259 10.92 -9.37 -18.47
C GLU A 259 12.36 -9.17 -17.95
N ILE A 260 12.73 -9.91 -16.89
CA ILE A 260 14.15 -10.07 -16.53
C ILE A 260 14.69 -11.15 -17.46
N CYS A 261 15.40 -10.76 -18.53
CA CYS A 261 16.19 -11.72 -19.29
C CYS A 261 17.37 -12.17 -18.41
N LEU A 262 17.27 -13.40 -17.89
CA LEU A 262 18.40 -14.15 -17.33
C LEU A 262 19.10 -14.94 -18.43
#